data_AF-A0A8J0QX49-F1
#
_entry.id   AF-A0A8J0QX49-F1
#
_cell.length_a   1.000
_cell.length_b   1.000
_cell.length_c   1.000
_cell.angle_alpha   90.00
_cell.angle_beta   90.00
_cell.angle_gamma   90.00
#
_symmetry.space_group_name_H-M   'P 1'
#
loop_
_entity.id
_entity.type
_entity.pdbx_description
1 polymer ?
#
loop_
_entity_poly.entity_id
_entity_poly.type
_entity_poly.pdbx_seq_one_letter_code
_entity_poly.pdbx_strand_id
1 'polypeptide(L)'
;MGLEESSEPPKKSSKLFANISKRKPSFPVDEAIKNKIKSQWSVLDKKWAPQKKFYSLFPFEVEDTKFWDVPPKLDPPVAQTIKRTTLPLEDSTGLKDAMDRKAEGALRKTYLAAAAGFKPAIAAASVARSLKVWILQLEKALKKGVPRENLLADLPMVISASDFLTEAALSSVDILAKTTAFATSARRALWLKPWVADIASKNRLLNLPFEGEKLFGSQLELLVEKKSDDKVRSLPQDKRPYKRPSFRGFRTSYKYRQDWRSGKTSGDRNYTQSRGRPSRGRGRPYFNQKPFSA
;
A
#
# COMPACT_ATOMS: atom_id res chain seq x y z
N MET A 1 -65.48 -6.67 11.29
CA MET A 1 -65.13 -8.10 11.49
C MET A 1 -65.26 -8.72 10.11
N GLY A 2 -64.19 -9.07 9.37
CA GLY A 2 -63.17 -10.11 9.59
C GLY A 2 -63.34 -11.14 8.45
N LEU A 3 -62.39 -11.21 7.48
CA LEU A 3 -61.50 -12.37 7.12
C LEU A 3 -62.26 -13.66 6.69
N GLU A 4 -61.94 -14.49 5.69
CA GLU A 4 -60.83 -14.81 4.76
C GLU A 4 -61.43 -15.83 3.73
N GLU A 5 -61.13 -15.80 2.42
CA GLU A 5 -60.05 -16.46 1.64
C GLU A 5 -60.34 -17.89 1.08
N SER A 6 -60.15 -18.06 -0.25
CA SER A 6 -59.54 -19.21 -0.97
C SER A 6 -59.85 -19.05 -2.49
N SER A 7 -58.94 -18.57 -3.33
CA SER A 7 -57.75 -19.21 -3.93
C SER A 7 -58.05 -20.18 -5.08
N GLU A 8 -57.98 -19.71 -6.32
CA GLU A 8 -57.31 -20.37 -7.46
C GLU A 8 -57.28 -19.46 -8.72
N PRO A 9 -56.12 -19.22 -9.37
CA PRO A 9 -56.07 -18.60 -10.69
C PRO A 9 -55.84 -19.62 -11.82
N PRO A 10 -56.42 -19.43 -13.02
CA PRO A 10 -56.15 -20.29 -14.17
C PRO A 10 -54.81 -19.97 -14.86
N LYS A 11 -54.38 -20.97 -15.65
CA LYS A 11 -53.01 -21.25 -16.11
C LYS A 11 -52.51 -20.42 -17.30
N LYS A 12 -51.20 -20.13 -17.25
CA LYS A 12 -50.15 -20.23 -18.28
C LYS A 12 -50.46 -19.72 -19.71
N SER A 13 -50.05 -18.48 -19.97
CA SER A 13 -49.44 -18.06 -21.24
C SER A 13 -48.28 -17.10 -20.87
N SER A 14 -47.01 -17.45 -21.07
CA SER A 14 -46.37 -17.52 -22.36
C SER A 14 -45.00 -18.19 -22.19
N LYS A 15 -44.77 -19.27 -22.93
CA LYS A 15 -43.45 -19.93 -23.02
C LYS A 15 -42.46 -19.15 -23.91
N LEU A 16 -42.64 -17.83 -24.07
CA LEU A 16 -41.79 -16.98 -24.91
C LEU A 16 -40.54 -16.46 -24.17
N PHE A 17 -40.51 -16.56 -22.84
CA PHE A 17 -39.40 -16.08 -22.00
C PHE A 17 -38.67 -17.18 -21.22
N ALA A 18 -38.95 -18.45 -21.52
CA ALA A 18 -38.39 -19.57 -20.75
C ALA A 18 -36.86 -19.73 -20.94
N ASN A 19 -36.27 -19.15 -21.99
CA ASN A 19 -34.88 -19.40 -22.37
C ASN A 19 -33.96 -18.16 -22.42
N ILE A 20 -34.39 -17.00 -21.92
CA ILE A 20 -33.44 -15.92 -21.61
C ILE A 20 -32.87 -16.23 -20.23
N SER A 21 -31.85 -17.09 -20.20
CA SER A 21 -30.99 -17.31 -19.05
C SER A 21 -30.74 -15.96 -18.36
N LYS A 22 -31.25 -15.82 -17.13
CA LYS A 22 -31.15 -14.62 -16.29
C LYS A 22 -29.68 -14.26 -16.06
N ARG A 23 -29.06 -13.54 -17.00
CA ARG A 23 -27.74 -12.96 -16.79
C ARG A 23 -27.86 -12.02 -15.59
N LYS A 24 -26.98 -12.18 -14.61
CA LYS A 24 -26.91 -11.26 -13.47
C LYS A 24 -26.73 -9.85 -14.04
N PRO A 25 -27.47 -8.83 -13.56
CA PRO A 25 -27.28 -7.47 -14.03
C PRO A 25 -25.83 -7.06 -13.80
N SER A 26 -25.12 -6.68 -14.87
CA SER A 26 -23.73 -6.25 -14.83
C SER A 26 -23.60 -4.89 -15.49
N PHE A 27 -22.84 -3.99 -14.89
CA PHE A 27 -22.53 -2.71 -15.53
C PHE A 27 -21.60 -2.93 -16.73
N PRO A 28 -21.89 -2.34 -17.89
CA PRO A 28 -20.96 -2.34 -19.00
C PRO A 28 -19.73 -1.51 -18.62
N VAL A 29 -18.54 -2.01 -18.97
CA VAL A 29 -17.29 -1.27 -18.78
C VAL A 29 -16.82 -0.78 -20.15
N ASP A 30 -16.87 0.54 -20.33
CA ASP A 30 -16.41 1.23 -21.52
C ASP A 30 -14.92 0.92 -21.81
N GLU A 31 -14.60 0.73 -23.09
CA GLU A 31 -13.24 0.54 -23.56
C GLU A 31 -12.36 1.76 -23.28
N ALA A 32 -12.90 2.98 -23.35
CA ALA A 32 -12.18 4.19 -23.01
C ALA A 32 -11.66 4.15 -21.56
N ILE A 33 -12.50 3.69 -20.62
CA ILE A 33 -12.14 3.53 -19.21
C ILE A 33 -11.07 2.44 -19.05
N LYS A 34 -11.22 1.29 -19.73
CA LYS A 34 -10.21 0.21 -19.70
C LYS A 34 -8.86 0.70 -20.22
N ASN A 35 -8.85 1.45 -21.31
CA ASN A 35 -7.64 1.99 -21.91
C ASN A 35 -6.96 3.00 -20.98
N LYS A 36 -7.75 3.83 -20.29
CA LYS A 36 -7.25 4.74 -19.26
C LYS A 36 -6.55 3.99 -18.12
N ILE A 37 -7.17 2.93 -17.60
CA ILE A 37 -6.58 2.06 -16.56
C ILE A 37 -5.27 1.43 -17.05
N LYS A 38 -5.29 0.80 -18.23
CA LYS A 38 -4.09 0.19 -18.84
C LYS A 38 -2.97 1.19 -19.06
N SER A 39 -3.29 2.43 -19.44
CA SER A 39 -2.29 3.48 -19.62
C SER A 39 -1.53 3.78 -18.32
N GLN A 40 -2.21 3.77 -17.16
CA GLN A 40 -1.57 3.96 -15.85
C GLN A 40 -0.73 2.74 -15.44
N TRP A 41 -1.16 1.55 -15.83
CA TRP A 41 -0.45 0.28 -15.56
C TRP A 41 0.78 0.04 -16.44
N SER A 42 0.92 0.78 -17.55
CA SER A 42 2.10 0.70 -18.41
C SER A 42 3.39 1.11 -17.70
N VAL A 43 3.34 2.08 -16.79
CA VAL A 43 4.50 2.57 -16.04
C VAL A 43 4.19 2.65 -14.54
N LEU A 44 4.58 1.60 -13.82
CA LEU A 44 4.26 1.45 -12.40
C LEU A 44 4.98 2.48 -11.51
N ASP A 45 6.28 2.71 -11.72
CA ASP A 45 7.09 3.56 -10.83
C ASP A 45 7.11 5.06 -11.22
N LYS A 46 6.32 5.46 -12.24
CA LYS A 46 6.21 6.86 -12.67
C LYS A 46 5.73 7.71 -11.50
N LYS A 47 6.49 8.77 -11.18
CA LYS A 47 6.08 9.80 -10.22
C LYS A 47 4.68 10.29 -10.62
N TRP A 48 3.75 10.25 -9.68
CA TRP A 48 2.39 10.69 -9.89
C TRP A 48 2.07 11.77 -8.88
N ALA A 49 1.52 12.86 -9.37
CA ALA A 49 0.96 13.94 -8.60
C ALA A 49 -0.31 14.41 -9.33
N PRO A 50 -1.37 14.77 -8.61
CA PRO A 50 -2.54 15.37 -9.23
C PRO A 50 -2.17 16.64 -9.99
N GLN A 51 -2.78 16.85 -11.16
CA GLN A 51 -2.52 18.03 -12.00
C GLN A 51 -3.05 19.31 -11.34
N LYS A 52 -2.59 20.50 -11.76
CA LYS A 52 -3.14 21.78 -11.25
C LYS A 52 -4.66 21.88 -11.38
N LYS A 53 -5.21 21.38 -12.51
CA LYS A 53 -6.66 21.31 -12.75
C LYS A 53 -7.41 20.51 -11.70
N PHE A 54 -6.80 19.47 -11.14
CA PHE A 54 -7.41 18.64 -10.10
C PHE A 54 -7.69 19.45 -8.83
N TYR A 55 -6.75 20.27 -8.38
CA TYR A 55 -6.94 21.13 -7.20
C TYR A 55 -7.93 22.26 -7.45
N SER A 56 -8.06 22.72 -8.70
CA SER A 56 -9.09 23.68 -9.10
C SER A 56 -10.48 23.05 -9.13
N LEU A 57 -10.59 21.78 -9.50
CA LEU A 57 -11.86 21.06 -9.60
C LEU A 57 -12.35 20.56 -8.24
N PHE A 58 -11.42 20.19 -7.35
CA PHE A 58 -11.71 19.73 -5.99
C PHE A 58 -11.04 20.64 -4.96
N PRO A 59 -11.56 21.87 -4.76
CA PRO A 59 -11.05 22.77 -3.74
C PRO A 59 -11.46 22.23 -2.36
N PHE A 60 -10.46 22.01 -1.50
CA PHE A 60 -10.66 21.69 -0.10
C PHE A 60 -9.76 22.60 0.74
N GLU A 61 -10.24 22.97 1.91
CA GLU A 61 -9.43 23.66 2.90
C GLU A 61 -8.31 22.73 3.39
N VAL A 62 -7.13 23.29 3.59
CA VAL A 62 -5.96 22.50 4.01
C VAL A 62 -6.22 21.82 5.35
N GLU A 63 -7.02 22.45 6.23
CA GLU A 63 -7.30 21.94 7.57
C GLU A 63 -8.07 20.62 7.53
N ASP A 64 -9.07 20.54 6.66
CA ASP A 64 -9.91 19.36 6.48
C ASP A 64 -9.15 18.19 5.85
N THR A 65 -8.08 18.46 5.08
CA THR A 65 -7.35 17.42 4.36
C THR A 65 -6.05 16.99 5.02
N LYS A 66 -5.57 17.74 6.03
CA LYS A 66 -4.31 17.47 6.76
C LYS A 66 -4.20 16.02 7.23
N PHE A 67 -5.31 15.42 7.67
CA PHE A 67 -5.30 14.09 8.30
C PHE A 67 -5.15 12.92 7.32
N TRP A 68 -5.42 13.12 6.02
CA TRP A 68 -5.24 12.09 4.99
C TRP A 68 -4.21 12.47 3.92
N ASP A 69 -3.86 13.76 3.73
CA ASP A 69 -2.96 14.19 2.66
C ASP A 69 -1.50 13.75 2.92
N VAL A 70 -1.16 13.41 4.18
CA VAL A 70 0.19 13.00 4.59
C VAL A 70 0.21 11.53 5.01
N PRO A 71 1.12 10.70 4.46
CA PRO A 71 1.29 9.32 4.90
C PRO A 71 1.66 9.25 6.39
N PRO A 72 1.09 8.30 7.16
CA PRO A 72 1.42 8.14 8.56
C PRO A 72 2.91 7.83 8.73
N LYS A 73 3.54 8.49 9.70
CA LYS A 73 4.93 8.21 10.08
C LYS A 73 4.99 6.98 10.97
N LEU A 74 6.16 6.36 11.03
CA LEU A 74 6.39 5.27 11.97
C LEU A 74 6.58 5.83 13.38
N ASP A 75 5.92 5.23 14.37
CA ASP A 75 6.08 5.64 15.77
C ASP A 75 7.53 5.48 16.25
N PRO A 76 8.10 6.48 16.96
CA PRO A 76 9.51 6.43 17.38
C PRO A 76 9.92 5.16 18.14
N PRO A 77 9.12 4.60 19.08
CA PRO A 77 9.48 3.35 19.77
C PRO A 77 9.58 2.14 18.83
N VAL A 78 8.71 2.07 17.81
CA VAL A 78 8.74 1.01 16.81
C VAL A 78 9.95 1.18 15.89
N ALA A 79 10.24 2.42 15.49
CA ALA A 79 11.42 2.76 14.69
C ALA A 79 12.74 2.38 15.40
N GLN A 80 12.81 2.57 16.72
CA GLN A 80 13.98 2.19 17.54
C GLN A 80 14.18 0.67 17.61
N THR A 81 13.08 -0.09 17.73
CA THR A 81 13.12 -1.55 17.85
C THR A 81 13.73 -2.22 16.61
N ILE A 82 13.44 -1.68 15.42
CA ILE A 82 13.91 -2.23 14.14
C ILE A 82 15.43 -2.06 13.96
N LYS A 83 16.04 -1.05 14.59
CA LYS A 83 17.42 -0.65 14.26
C LYS A 83 18.50 -1.06 15.28
N ARG A 84 18.17 -1.47 16.52
CA ARG A 84 19.19 -1.68 17.59
C ARG A 84 20.19 -0.50 17.67
N THR A 85 19.75 0.74 17.45
CA THR A 85 20.60 1.94 17.49
C THR A 85 19.91 3.07 18.23
N THR A 86 20.69 3.86 18.97
CA THR A 86 20.27 4.91 19.91
C THR A 86 19.85 6.24 19.27
N LEU A 87 19.79 6.36 17.94
CA LEU A 87 19.47 7.62 17.24
C LEU A 87 18.22 7.50 16.36
N PRO A 88 17.26 8.45 16.44
CA PRO A 88 16.08 8.47 15.59
C PRO A 88 16.44 8.90 14.15
N LEU A 89 15.91 8.17 13.18
CA LEU A 89 16.11 8.43 11.75
C LEU A 89 14.76 8.25 11.04
N GLU A 90 14.37 9.22 10.21
CA GLU A 90 13.09 9.19 9.49
C GLU A 90 12.97 8.03 8.46
N ASP A 91 11.83 7.33 8.57
CA ASP A 91 10.89 6.80 7.56
C ASP A 91 11.34 6.03 6.30
N SER A 92 12.53 5.43 6.25
CA SER A 92 12.82 4.27 5.34
C SER A 92 14.26 3.81 5.40
N THR A 93 15.16 4.66 5.89
CA THR A 93 16.60 4.36 6.09
C THR A 93 16.86 3.22 7.07
N GLY A 94 15.84 2.76 7.79
CA GLY A 94 15.89 1.60 8.68
C GLY A 94 15.86 0.25 7.99
N LEU A 95 15.33 0.20 6.78
CA LEU A 95 15.20 -1.04 6.03
C LEU A 95 16.52 -1.32 5.31
N LYS A 96 17.23 -2.36 5.77
CA LYS A 96 18.54 -2.74 5.23
C LYS A 96 18.43 -3.29 3.81
N ASP A 97 17.36 -4.03 3.52
CA ASP A 97 17.14 -4.65 2.22
C ASP A 97 16.67 -3.62 1.17
N ALA A 98 17.20 -3.72 -0.05
CA ALA A 98 16.83 -2.82 -1.14
C ALA A 98 15.37 -3.03 -1.62
N MET A 99 14.87 -4.26 -1.59
CA MET A 99 13.49 -4.59 -1.94
C MET A 99 12.51 -4.14 -0.85
N ASP A 100 12.90 -4.19 0.43
CA ASP A 100 12.08 -3.63 1.51
C ASP A 100 11.91 -2.12 1.34
N ARG A 101 12.99 -1.39 1.00
CA ARG A 101 12.92 0.05 0.69
C ARG A 101 12.05 0.35 -0.54
N LYS A 102 12.12 -0.49 -1.58
CA LYS A 102 11.29 -0.36 -2.78
C LYS A 102 9.81 -0.60 -2.46
N ALA A 103 9.51 -1.63 -1.66
CA ALA A 103 8.15 -1.93 -1.22
C ALA A 103 7.58 -0.77 -0.39
N GLU A 104 8.33 -0.28 0.59
CA GLU A 104 7.93 0.85 1.44
C GLU A 104 7.67 2.12 0.62
N GLY A 105 8.59 2.47 -0.29
CA GLY A 105 8.40 3.61 -1.18
C GLY A 105 7.15 3.49 -2.07
N ALA A 106 6.84 2.28 -2.55
CA ALA A 106 5.63 2.02 -3.32
C ALA A 106 4.35 2.08 -2.46
N LEU A 107 4.39 1.59 -1.21
CA LEU A 107 3.27 1.70 -0.27
C LEU A 107 2.99 3.17 0.10
N ARG A 108 4.02 3.98 0.32
CA ARG A 108 3.86 5.42 0.55
C ARG A 108 3.21 6.14 -0.63
N LYS A 109 3.62 5.80 -1.87
CA LYS A 109 2.98 6.30 -3.09
C LYS A 109 1.53 5.81 -3.23
N THR A 110 1.26 4.58 -2.83
CA THR A 110 -0.10 4.00 -2.80
C THR A 110 -0.99 4.79 -1.86
N TYR A 111 -0.50 5.11 -0.66
CA TYR A 111 -1.22 5.95 0.29
C TYR A 111 -1.51 7.34 -0.29
N LEU A 112 -0.49 8.03 -0.82
CA LEU A 112 -0.67 9.36 -1.41
C LEU A 112 -1.69 9.37 -2.56
N ALA A 113 -1.66 8.35 -3.41
CA ALA A 113 -2.64 8.20 -4.48
C ALA A 113 -4.05 7.97 -3.90
N ALA A 114 -4.21 7.02 -2.98
CA ALA A 114 -5.50 6.75 -2.35
C ALA A 114 -6.07 7.97 -1.63
N ALA A 115 -5.22 8.70 -0.89
CA ALA A 115 -5.58 9.93 -0.19
C ALA A 115 -6.09 11.02 -1.13
N ALA A 116 -5.40 11.23 -2.26
CA ALA A 116 -5.89 12.16 -3.28
C ALA A 116 -7.27 11.74 -3.82
N GLY A 117 -7.59 10.43 -3.82
CA GLY A 117 -8.88 9.88 -4.23
C GLY A 117 -10.05 10.28 -3.32
N PHE A 118 -9.79 10.71 -2.08
CA PHE A 118 -10.85 11.18 -1.19
C PHE A 118 -11.47 12.49 -1.68
N LYS A 119 -10.69 13.39 -2.28
CA LYS A 119 -11.20 14.69 -2.77
C LYS A 119 -12.34 14.54 -3.79
N PRO A 120 -12.18 13.82 -4.92
CA PRO A 120 -13.27 13.61 -5.86
C PRO A 120 -14.39 12.75 -5.27
N ALA A 121 -14.10 11.79 -4.38
CA ALA A 121 -15.13 10.97 -3.77
C ALA A 121 -16.05 11.76 -2.81
N ILE A 122 -15.47 12.61 -1.96
CA ILE A 122 -16.20 13.47 -1.03
C ILE A 122 -17.00 14.52 -1.80
N ALA A 123 -16.38 15.18 -2.78
CA ALA A 123 -17.07 16.16 -3.62
C ALA A 123 -18.20 15.53 -4.45
N ALA A 124 -17.99 14.33 -5.00
CA ALA A 124 -19.06 13.61 -5.69
C ALA A 124 -20.21 13.25 -4.74
N ALA A 125 -19.90 12.81 -3.51
CA ALA A 125 -20.92 12.48 -2.52
C ALA A 125 -21.75 13.71 -2.11
N SER A 126 -21.11 14.88 -1.93
CA SER A 126 -21.83 16.11 -1.60
C SER A 126 -22.71 16.58 -2.77
N VAL A 127 -22.16 16.63 -3.99
CA VAL A 127 -22.92 17.04 -5.19
C VAL A 127 -24.05 16.06 -5.49
N ALA A 128 -23.86 14.75 -5.35
CA ALA A 128 -24.93 13.77 -5.56
C ALA A 128 -26.09 13.94 -4.57
N ARG A 129 -25.80 14.31 -3.31
CA ARG A 129 -26.84 14.63 -2.32
C ARG A 129 -27.61 15.89 -2.71
N SER A 130 -26.91 16.95 -3.10
CA SER A 130 -27.54 18.19 -3.56
C SER A 130 -28.38 17.98 -4.82
N LEU A 131 -27.86 17.23 -5.79
CA LEU A 131 -28.56 16.86 -7.02
C LEU A 131 -29.87 16.15 -6.73
N LYS A 132 -29.89 15.21 -5.78
CA LYS A 132 -31.12 14.55 -5.34
C LYS A 132 -32.15 15.56 -4.79
N VAL A 133 -31.70 16.53 -3.99
CA VAL A 133 -32.57 17.58 -3.44
C VAL A 133 -33.15 18.45 -4.55
N TRP A 134 -32.33 18.88 -5.52
CA TRP A 134 -32.78 19.70 -6.65
C TRP A 134 -33.77 18.96 -7.54
N ILE A 135 -33.56 17.67 -7.82
CA ILE A 135 -34.51 16.85 -8.57
C ILE A 135 -35.85 16.75 -7.83
N LEU A 136 -35.83 16.53 -6.51
CA LEU A 136 -37.05 16.49 -5.70
C LEU A 136 -37.77 17.85 -5.63
N GLN A 137 -37.03 18.96 -5.67
CA GLN A 137 -37.60 20.31 -5.74
C GLN A 137 -38.27 20.56 -7.09
N LEU A 138 -37.64 20.15 -8.20
CA LEU A 138 -38.22 20.20 -9.54
C LEU A 138 -39.50 19.37 -9.64
N GLU A 139 -39.50 18.16 -9.07
CA GLU A 139 -40.71 17.30 -9.02
C GLU A 139 -41.85 18.00 -8.26
N LYS A 140 -41.55 18.65 -7.13
CA LYS A 140 -42.53 19.41 -6.36
C LYS A 140 -43.04 20.65 -7.12
N ALA A 141 -42.15 21.35 -7.83
CA ALA A 141 -42.51 22.52 -8.64
C ALA A 141 -43.42 22.13 -9.82
N LEU A 142 -43.13 20.99 -10.48
CA LEU A 142 -43.99 20.40 -11.50
C LEU A 142 -45.39 20.07 -10.97
N LYS A 143 -45.46 19.41 -9.79
CA LYS A 143 -46.74 19.10 -9.13
C LYS A 143 -47.56 20.33 -8.74
N LYS A 144 -46.90 21.46 -8.48
CA LYS A 144 -47.55 22.74 -8.13
C LYS A 144 -47.96 23.57 -9.35
N GLY A 145 -47.63 23.15 -10.57
CA GLY A 145 -47.94 23.91 -11.79
C GLY A 145 -47.12 25.18 -11.95
N VAL A 146 -45.88 25.21 -11.45
CA VAL A 146 -44.96 26.34 -11.66
C VAL A 146 -44.73 26.56 -13.16
N PRO A 147 -44.71 27.82 -13.65
CA PRO A 147 -44.52 28.10 -15.07
C PRO A 147 -43.23 27.49 -15.61
N ARG A 148 -43.28 27.04 -16.86
CA ARG A 148 -42.18 26.34 -17.54
C ARG A 148 -40.87 27.13 -17.53
N GLU A 149 -40.93 28.45 -17.63
CA GLU A 149 -39.75 29.32 -17.63
C GLU A 149 -38.91 29.16 -16.37
N ASN A 150 -39.56 29.10 -15.20
CA ASN A 150 -38.88 28.92 -13.92
C ASN A 150 -38.27 27.50 -13.80
N LEU A 151 -38.94 26.48 -14.35
CA LEU A 151 -38.41 25.11 -14.37
C LEU A 151 -37.18 25.00 -15.28
N LEU A 152 -37.20 25.70 -16.43
CA LEU A 152 -36.06 25.74 -17.35
C LEU A 152 -34.87 26.50 -16.76
N ALA A 153 -35.10 27.49 -15.89
CA ALA A 153 -34.04 28.22 -15.20
C ALA A 153 -33.23 27.33 -14.22
N ASP A 154 -33.87 26.31 -13.64
CA ASP A 154 -33.24 25.40 -12.66
C ASP A 154 -32.50 24.21 -13.32
N LEU A 155 -32.84 23.85 -14.56
CA LEU A 155 -32.23 22.72 -15.28
C LEU A 155 -30.71 22.83 -15.50
N PRO A 156 -30.13 24.01 -15.86
CA PRO A 156 -28.69 24.16 -16.00
C PRO A 156 -27.89 23.72 -14.77
N MET A 157 -28.43 23.93 -13.57
CA MET A 157 -27.79 23.52 -12.33
C MET A 157 -27.71 21.99 -12.20
N VAL A 158 -28.79 21.29 -12.56
CA VAL A 158 -28.87 19.82 -12.57
C VAL A 158 -27.90 19.23 -13.59
N ILE A 159 -27.85 19.80 -14.80
CA ILE A 159 -26.91 19.38 -15.85
C ILE A 159 -25.47 19.56 -15.39
N SER A 160 -25.13 20.77 -14.89
CA SER A 160 -23.78 21.07 -14.42
C SER A 160 -23.33 20.15 -13.28
N ALA A 161 -24.23 19.78 -12.37
CA ALA A 161 -23.92 18.83 -11.31
C ALA A 161 -23.76 17.39 -11.81
N SER A 162 -24.53 16.98 -12.81
CA SER A 162 -24.34 15.70 -13.49
C SER A 162 -22.96 15.64 -14.16
N ASP A 163 -22.58 16.69 -14.90
CA ASP A 163 -21.27 16.79 -15.56
C ASP A 163 -20.12 16.80 -14.53
N PHE A 164 -20.31 17.47 -13.39
CA PHE A 164 -19.33 17.42 -12.30
C PHE A 164 -19.16 15.99 -11.75
N LEU A 165 -20.26 15.24 -11.57
CA LEU A 165 -20.20 13.86 -11.07
C LEU A 165 -19.47 12.93 -12.04
N THR A 166 -19.65 13.10 -13.34
CA THR A 166 -18.94 12.29 -14.35
C THR A 166 -17.45 12.60 -14.32
N GLU A 167 -17.05 13.87 -14.25
CA GLU A 167 -15.63 14.26 -14.15
C GLU A 167 -14.98 13.78 -12.83
N ALA A 168 -15.73 13.83 -11.71
CA ALA A 168 -15.29 13.29 -10.43
C ALA A 168 -15.11 11.77 -10.46
N ALA A 169 -16.00 11.04 -11.13
CA ALA A 169 -15.87 9.61 -11.34
C ALA A 169 -14.63 9.27 -12.20
N LEU A 170 -14.41 9.99 -13.31
CA LEU A 170 -13.25 9.80 -14.19
C LEU A 170 -11.93 10.12 -13.49
N SER A 171 -11.91 11.16 -12.65
CA SER A 171 -10.75 11.50 -11.81
C SER A 171 -10.47 10.41 -10.77
N SER A 172 -11.53 9.85 -10.17
CA SER A 172 -11.41 8.75 -9.21
C SER A 172 -10.84 7.49 -9.87
N VAL A 173 -11.28 7.15 -11.08
CA VAL A 173 -10.74 6.02 -11.86
C VAL A 173 -9.25 6.18 -12.11
N ASP A 174 -8.78 7.37 -12.49
CA ASP A 174 -7.34 7.62 -12.70
C ASP A 174 -6.52 7.39 -11.44
N ILE A 175 -7.01 7.90 -10.33
CA ILE A 175 -6.36 7.77 -9.03
C ILE A 175 -6.32 6.30 -8.60
N LEU A 176 -7.41 5.56 -8.75
CA LEU A 176 -7.49 4.14 -8.41
C LEU A 176 -6.60 3.29 -9.32
N ALA A 177 -6.57 3.60 -10.62
CA ALA A 177 -5.67 2.93 -11.57
C ALA A 177 -4.20 3.15 -11.17
N LYS A 178 -3.84 4.36 -10.70
CA LYS A 178 -2.50 4.62 -10.20
C LYS A 178 -2.21 3.95 -8.86
N THR A 179 -3.18 3.95 -7.95
CA THR A 179 -3.08 3.30 -6.63
C THR A 179 -2.81 1.80 -6.81
N THR A 180 -3.54 1.14 -7.71
CA THR A 180 -3.33 -0.28 -8.04
C THR A 180 -1.98 -0.53 -8.71
N ALA A 181 -1.48 0.40 -9.54
CA ALA A 181 -0.13 0.33 -10.09
C ALA A 181 0.97 0.35 -9.00
N PHE A 182 0.86 1.26 -8.04
CA PHE A 182 1.81 1.34 -6.92
C PHE A 182 1.71 0.13 -5.99
N ALA A 183 0.51 -0.34 -5.68
CA ALA A 183 0.30 -1.56 -4.90
C ALA A 183 0.92 -2.79 -5.61
N THR A 184 0.81 -2.85 -6.93
CA THR A 184 1.45 -3.90 -7.75
C THR A 184 2.97 -3.81 -7.69
N SER A 185 3.54 -2.61 -7.75
CA SER A 185 4.98 -2.39 -7.58
C SER A 185 5.47 -2.86 -6.20
N ALA A 186 4.74 -2.54 -5.14
CA ALA A 186 5.05 -3.01 -3.79
C ALA A 186 5.03 -4.55 -3.70
N ARG A 187 3.99 -5.19 -4.25
CA ARG A 187 3.89 -6.65 -4.31
C ARG A 187 5.05 -7.27 -5.09
N ARG A 188 5.44 -6.70 -6.23
CA ARG A 188 6.61 -7.19 -7.00
C ARG A 188 7.88 -7.13 -6.17
N ALA A 189 8.13 -6.03 -5.44
CA ALA A 189 9.31 -5.91 -4.59
C ALA A 189 9.35 -7.01 -3.51
N LEU A 190 8.20 -7.28 -2.87
CA LEU A 190 8.08 -8.35 -1.88
C LEU A 190 8.39 -9.74 -2.46
N TRP A 191 7.84 -10.07 -3.63
CA TRP A 191 8.06 -11.37 -4.27
C TRP A 191 9.46 -11.54 -4.87
N LEU A 192 10.14 -10.45 -5.23
CA LEU A 192 11.53 -10.48 -5.71
C LEU A 192 12.57 -10.44 -4.58
N LYS A 193 12.15 -10.22 -3.33
CA LYS A 193 13.03 -10.23 -2.16
C LYS A 193 13.81 -11.55 -2.01
N PRO A 194 13.16 -12.74 -1.94
CA PRO A 194 13.87 -14.01 -1.76
C PRO A 194 14.67 -14.46 -2.99
N TRP A 195 14.39 -13.89 -4.17
CA TRP A 195 15.09 -14.25 -5.40
C TRP A 195 16.55 -13.78 -5.35
N VAL A 196 17.49 -14.70 -5.57
CA VAL A 196 18.92 -14.41 -5.57
C VAL A 196 19.34 -13.97 -6.96
N ALA A 197 19.33 -12.66 -7.17
CA ALA A 197 19.77 -12.01 -8.39
C ALA A 197 20.31 -10.61 -8.06
N ASP A 198 21.07 -10.05 -8.99
CA ASP A 198 21.55 -8.68 -8.91
C ASP A 198 20.39 -7.64 -8.88
N ILE A 199 20.67 -6.47 -8.32
CA ILE A 199 19.66 -5.41 -8.14
C ILE A 199 19.14 -4.91 -9.50
N ALA A 200 19.96 -4.93 -10.57
CA ALA A 200 19.52 -4.46 -11.88
C ALA A 200 18.50 -5.44 -12.49
N SER A 201 18.71 -6.74 -12.38
CA SER A 201 17.73 -7.75 -12.80
C SER A 201 16.41 -7.64 -12.04
N LYS A 202 16.45 -7.41 -10.72
CA LYS A 202 15.23 -7.15 -9.93
C LYS A 202 14.51 -5.88 -10.37
N ASN A 203 15.24 -4.79 -10.59
CA ASN A 203 14.66 -3.54 -11.07
C ASN A 203 14.03 -3.67 -12.47
N ARG A 204 14.62 -4.49 -13.36
CA ARG A 204 14.04 -4.77 -14.67
C ARG A 204 12.65 -5.43 -14.55
N LEU A 205 12.51 -6.39 -13.64
CA LEU A 205 11.22 -7.05 -13.39
C LEU A 205 10.22 -6.14 -12.67
N LEU A 206 10.68 -5.26 -11.78
CA LEU A 206 9.82 -4.26 -11.13
C LEU A 206 9.15 -3.32 -12.14
N ASN A 207 9.89 -2.92 -13.18
CA ASN A 207 9.47 -1.92 -14.16
C ASN A 207 8.67 -2.45 -15.34
N LEU A 208 8.37 -3.74 -15.41
CA LEU A 208 7.52 -4.28 -16.48
C LEU A 208 6.13 -3.62 -16.45
N PRO A 209 5.45 -3.45 -17.59
CA PRO A 209 4.03 -3.11 -17.61
C PRO A 209 3.20 -4.12 -16.82
N PHE A 210 2.06 -3.68 -16.30
CA PHE A 210 1.09 -4.56 -15.68
C PHE A 210 -0.12 -4.74 -16.61
N GLU A 211 -0.44 -6.00 -16.93
CA GLU A 211 -1.46 -6.36 -17.92
C GLU A 211 -2.78 -6.79 -17.27
N GLY A 212 -2.81 -6.89 -15.94
CA GLY A 212 -3.88 -7.57 -15.21
C GLY A 212 -3.55 -9.04 -14.94
N GLU A 213 -4.30 -9.65 -14.02
CA GLU A 213 -4.26 -11.08 -13.65
C GLU A 213 -2.96 -11.56 -12.97
N LYS A 214 -1.82 -11.50 -13.66
CA LYS A 214 -0.51 -11.97 -13.16
C LYS A 214 0.37 -10.81 -12.75
N LEU A 215 1.21 -11.01 -11.73
CA LEU A 215 2.04 -9.94 -11.18
C LEU A 215 3.05 -9.38 -12.19
N PHE A 216 3.63 -10.23 -13.06
CA PHE A 216 4.62 -9.83 -14.08
C PHE A 216 4.16 -10.01 -15.53
N GLY A 217 3.04 -10.70 -15.75
CA GLY A 217 2.40 -10.83 -17.07
C GLY A 217 3.19 -11.62 -18.11
N SER A 218 2.77 -11.46 -19.36
CA SER A 218 3.33 -12.15 -20.54
C SER A 218 4.82 -11.85 -20.78
N GLN A 219 5.28 -10.65 -20.42
CA GLN A 219 6.67 -10.24 -20.61
C GLN A 219 7.66 -11.08 -19.80
N LEU A 220 7.26 -11.57 -18.62
CA LEU A 220 8.09 -12.51 -17.87
C LEU A 220 8.16 -13.87 -18.55
N GLU A 221 7.04 -14.34 -19.10
CA GLU A 221 6.98 -15.62 -19.81
C GLU A 221 7.93 -15.61 -21.02
N LEU A 222 7.93 -14.51 -21.79
CA LEU A 222 8.89 -14.31 -22.89
C LEU A 222 10.36 -14.26 -22.43
N LEU A 223 10.63 -13.69 -21.25
CA LEU A 223 11.99 -13.64 -20.70
C LEU A 223 12.47 -15.01 -20.20
N VAL A 224 11.56 -15.82 -19.66
CA VAL A 224 11.86 -17.19 -19.21
C VAL A 224 12.03 -18.10 -20.43
N GLU A 225 11.14 -18.03 -21.41
CA GLU A 225 11.18 -18.85 -22.64
C GLU A 225 12.46 -18.61 -23.45
N LYS A 226 12.92 -17.36 -23.57
CA LYS A 226 14.18 -17.03 -24.24
C LYS A 226 15.44 -17.51 -23.50
N LYS A 227 15.34 -17.86 -22.22
CA LYS A 227 16.49 -18.19 -21.36
C LYS A 227 16.50 -19.63 -20.84
N SER A 228 15.38 -20.33 -20.88
CA SER A 228 15.29 -21.71 -20.41
C SER A 228 15.43 -22.68 -21.58
N ASP A 229 16.63 -23.24 -21.78
CA ASP A 229 16.81 -24.52 -22.50
C ASP A 229 16.36 -25.72 -21.64
N ASP A 230 16.23 -25.52 -20.32
CA ASP A 230 15.91 -26.57 -19.37
C ASP A 230 14.42 -26.71 -19.08
N LYS A 231 13.99 -27.95 -18.86
CA LYS A 231 12.62 -28.43 -18.54
C LYS A 231 11.95 -27.74 -17.34
N VAL A 232 12.65 -26.87 -16.61
CA VAL A 232 12.14 -26.17 -15.42
C VAL A 232 12.04 -24.67 -15.69
N ARG A 233 10.81 -24.18 -15.88
CA ARG A 233 10.47 -22.75 -15.99
C ARG A 233 10.70 -22.05 -14.66
N SER A 234 11.95 -21.66 -14.39
CA SER A 234 12.32 -20.91 -13.19
C SER A 234 13.18 -19.70 -13.55
N LEU A 235 13.16 -18.67 -12.71
CA LEU A 235 14.04 -17.53 -12.88
C LEU A 235 15.50 -17.96 -12.66
N PRO A 236 16.46 -17.50 -13.48
CA PRO A 236 17.88 -17.73 -13.24
C PRO A 236 18.23 -17.31 -11.82
N GLN A 237 18.94 -18.18 -11.09
CA GLN A 237 19.43 -17.88 -9.75
C GLN A 237 20.94 -17.74 -9.79
N ASP A 238 21.46 -16.66 -9.22
CA ASP A 238 22.89 -16.59 -8.96
C ASP A 238 23.24 -17.70 -7.95
N LYS A 239 24.28 -18.47 -8.25
CA LYS A 239 24.81 -19.46 -7.30
C LYS A 239 25.16 -18.70 -6.03
N ARG A 240 24.43 -18.96 -4.93
CA ARG A 240 24.80 -18.41 -3.62
C ARG A 240 26.27 -18.79 -3.38
N PRO A 241 27.16 -17.84 -3.04
CA PRO A 241 28.49 -18.23 -2.62
C PRO A 241 28.32 -19.16 -1.43
N TYR A 242 28.74 -20.41 -1.60
CA TYR A 242 28.72 -21.41 -0.54
C TYR A 242 29.60 -20.88 0.60
N LYS A 243 28.98 -20.26 1.60
CA LYS A 243 29.67 -19.94 2.85
C LYS A 243 29.94 -21.30 3.50
N ARG A 244 31.13 -21.86 3.23
CA ARG A 244 31.67 -22.95 4.03
C ARG A 244 31.51 -22.52 5.49
N PRO A 245 30.84 -23.31 6.35
CA PRO A 245 30.88 -23.05 7.77
C PRO A 245 32.36 -22.99 8.15
N SER A 246 32.84 -21.82 8.58
CA SER A 246 34.17 -21.76 9.17
C SER A 246 34.10 -22.64 10.39
N PHE A 247 34.78 -23.78 10.31
CA PHE A 247 34.97 -24.73 11.39
C PHE A 247 35.83 -24.04 12.46
N ARG A 248 35.27 -23.08 13.19
CA ARG A 248 35.82 -22.66 14.47
C ARG A 248 35.38 -23.71 15.47
N GLY A 249 36.34 -24.56 15.82
CA GLY A 249 36.16 -25.67 16.75
C GLY A 249 35.42 -25.23 18.01
N PHE A 250 34.20 -25.76 18.17
CA PHE A 250 33.55 -25.84 19.46
C PHE A 250 34.35 -26.83 20.31
N ARG A 251 35.21 -26.31 21.18
CA ARG A 251 35.61 -27.06 22.37
C ARG A 251 34.39 -27.12 23.28
N THR A 252 33.83 -28.32 23.34
CA THR A 252 32.93 -28.81 24.37
C THR A 252 33.43 -28.45 25.77
N SER A 253 32.57 -27.80 26.56
CA SER A 253 32.62 -27.90 28.01
C SER A 253 31.19 -28.10 28.51
N TYR A 254 30.81 -29.37 28.57
CA TYR A 254 29.74 -29.85 29.42
C TYR A 254 30.04 -29.46 30.87
N LYS A 255 29.25 -28.57 31.47
CA LYS A 255 29.00 -28.58 32.92
C LYS A 255 27.52 -28.31 33.18
N TYR A 256 26.82 -29.42 33.36
CA TYR A 256 25.84 -29.72 34.39
C TYR A 256 24.76 -28.68 34.74
N ARG A 257 23.51 -29.14 34.53
CA ARG A 257 22.30 -28.82 35.30
C ARG A 257 22.53 -29.01 36.81
N GLN A 258 21.58 -28.49 37.60
CA GLN A 258 21.36 -28.62 39.06
C GLN A 258 21.89 -27.40 39.85
N ASP A 259 21.13 -26.66 40.65
CA ASP A 259 19.78 -26.87 41.19
C ASP A 259 19.12 -25.53 41.53
N TRP A 260 17.82 -25.46 41.28
CA TRP A 260 16.90 -24.57 41.99
C TRP A 260 16.54 -25.24 43.32
N ARG A 261 17.11 -24.77 44.43
CA ARG A 261 16.48 -24.90 45.76
C ARG A 261 16.70 -23.64 46.57
N SER A 262 15.58 -23.05 46.96
CA SER A 262 15.43 -22.02 47.96
C SER A 262 15.68 -22.58 49.36
N GLY A 263 16.18 -21.72 50.25
CA GLY A 263 15.78 -21.74 51.66
C GLY A 263 16.85 -21.99 52.71
N LYS A 264 17.13 -20.91 53.45
CA LYS A 264 17.34 -20.81 54.91
C LYS A 264 18.75 -20.98 55.53
N THR A 265 19.19 -19.81 56.03
CA THR A 265 19.64 -19.48 57.39
C THR A 265 21.00 -19.94 57.93
N SER A 266 21.78 -18.90 58.28
CA SER A 266 22.44 -18.65 59.57
C SER A 266 23.68 -19.46 59.93
N GLY A 267 24.74 -18.75 60.33
CA GLY A 267 25.87 -19.34 61.06
C GLY A 267 27.20 -18.63 60.83
N ASP A 268 27.56 -17.77 61.78
CA ASP A 268 28.86 -17.11 61.94
C ASP A 268 30.09 -18.01 61.76
N ARG A 269 31.19 -17.45 61.25
CA ARG A 269 32.39 -17.12 62.05
C ARG A 269 33.58 -16.68 61.18
N ASN A 270 34.24 -15.66 61.71
CA ASN A 270 35.55 -15.11 61.34
C ASN A 270 36.64 -16.20 61.20
N TYR A 271 37.66 -15.95 60.35
CA TYR A 271 39.07 -15.83 60.75
C TYR A 271 39.94 -15.40 59.54
N THR A 272 40.53 -14.21 59.66
CA THR A 272 41.94 -13.84 59.40
C THR A 272 42.66 -14.19 58.08
N GLN A 273 43.19 -13.09 57.50
CA GLN A 273 44.61 -12.85 57.17
C GLN A 273 45.28 -13.52 55.95
N SER A 274 45.62 -12.62 55.01
CA SER A 274 47.01 -12.24 54.64
C SER A 274 47.60 -12.72 53.31
N ARG A 275 48.47 -11.82 52.80
CA ARG A 275 49.38 -11.87 51.63
C ARG A 275 48.71 -11.38 50.33
N GLY A 276 48.92 -10.14 49.86
CA GLY A 276 50.18 -9.40 49.70
C GLY A 276 51.01 -10.10 48.62
N ARG A 277 51.16 -9.58 47.39
CA ARG A 277 52.08 -8.49 46.99
C ARG A 277 52.01 -8.29 45.44
N PRO A 278 52.70 -7.29 44.84
CA PRO A 278 52.10 -6.38 43.86
C PRO A 278 52.88 -6.26 42.52
N SER A 279 52.45 -5.27 41.73
CA SER A 279 53.28 -4.45 40.84
C SER A 279 53.68 -5.01 39.48
N ARG A 280 53.24 -4.31 38.43
CA ARG A 280 54.16 -3.57 37.53
C ARG A 280 53.37 -2.56 36.70
N GLY A 281 53.49 -1.29 37.10
CA GLY A 281 53.24 -0.17 36.21
C GLY A 281 54.37 0.03 35.22
N ARG A 282 54.02 0.52 34.03
CA ARG A 282 54.77 1.42 33.13
C ARG A 282 53.66 2.05 32.26
N GLY A 283 53.33 3.33 32.35
CA GLY A 283 54.21 4.49 32.20
C GLY A 283 53.86 5.15 30.86
N ARG A 284 53.00 6.17 30.89
CA ARG A 284 52.91 7.21 29.84
C ARG A 284 54.17 8.09 29.92
N PRO A 285 54.60 8.76 28.82
CA PRO A 285 54.19 10.16 28.57
C PRO A 285 53.92 10.44 27.06
N TYR A 286 52.90 11.21 26.67
CA TYR A 286 52.80 12.68 26.48
C TYR A 286 53.62 13.29 25.31
N PHE A 287 53.05 14.36 24.75
CA PHE A 287 53.45 15.27 23.65
C PHE A 287 52.92 14.88 22.25
N ASN A 288 52.29 15.75 21.43
CA ASN A 288 52.16 17.21 21.50
C ASN A 288 50.94 17.71 20.71
N GLN A 289 50.33 18.79 21.19
CA GLN A 289 49.49 19.72 20.42
C GLN A 289 50.42 20.54 19.50
N LYS A 290 50.04 21.01 18.31
CA LYS A 290 49.34 22.29 18.06
C LYS A 290 49.26 22.59 16.53
N PRO A 291 48.51 23.64 16.12
CA PRO A 291 47.81 23.76 14.84
C PRO A 291 48.51 24.68 13.84
N PHE A 292 47.96 24.84 12.63
CA PHE A 292 48.00 26.11 11.90
C PHE A 292 46.77 26.31 11.03
N SER A 293 46.24 27.52 11.11
CA SER A 293 45.17 28.13 10.35
C SER A 293 45.76 28.96 9.20
N ALA A 294 45.02 29.08 8.09
CA ALA A 294 44.74 30.31 7.35
C ALA A 294 43.65 30.00 6.31
#